data_AF-A0A7W7VNR0-F1
#
_entry.id   AF-A0A7W7VNR0-F1
#
_cell.length_a   1.000
_cell.length_b   1.000
_cell.length_c   1.000
_cell.angle_alpha   90.00
_cell.angle_beta   90.00
_cell.angle_gamma   90.00
#
_symmetry.space_group_name_H-M   'P 1'
#
loop_
_entity.id
_entity.type
_entity.pdbx_description
1 polymer ?
#
loop_
_entity_poly.entity_id
_entity_poly.type
_entity_poly.pdbx_seq_one_letter_code
_entity_poly.pdbx_strand_id
1 'polypeptide(L)'
;MRTPASTRTGHRDPLPRDGSRDCGVLERVIHRRWTGTPRRELVAAVDELASMPVHLATRLAEDLDGIWLGADLLPEPPEPDDSCDARVAAESAGIHMGRTIIVTGGAHSSGSLVHHMIGHVLCQLDETDETPEWRRIMRFCRPLLVLDRYRDCPAEWWAESYALCAANRLDRLTRLLADDVQSAAAVAAYHQRRQGWVR
;
A
#
# COMPACT_ATOMS: atom_id res chain seq x y z
N MET A 1 -37.74 37.18 1.99
CA MET A 1 -37.13 35.97 2.59
C MET A 1 -35.69 35.87 2.10
N ARG A 2 -34.71 36.01 3.01
CA ARG A 2 -33.28 35.80 2.71
C ARG A 2 -32.84 34.52 3.43
N THR A 3 -32.36 33.55 2.69
CA THR A 3 -31.76 32.32 3.23
C THR A 3 -30.39 32.69 3.82
N PRO A 4 -30.05 32.30 5.08
CA PRO A 4 -28.71 32.53 5.59
C PRO A 4 -27.74 31.54 4.94
N ALA A 5 -26.56 32.04 4.59
CA ALA A 5 -25.47 31.23 4.06
C ALA A 5 -24.93 30.32 5.17
N SER A 6 -24.95 29.01 4.92
CA SER A 6 -24.34 28.02 5.80
C SER A 6 -22.81 28.17 5.75
N THR A 7 -22.22 28.70 6.82
CA THR A 7 -20.78 28.71 7.04
C THR A 7 -20.30 27.28 7.29
N ARG A 8 -19.77 26.66 6.25
CA ARG A 8 -19.06 25.38 6.32
C ARG A 8 -17.80 25.58 7.16
N THR A 9 -17.80 25.10 8.40
CA THR A 9 -16.62 24.99 9.25
C THR A 9 -15.61 24.07 8.56
N GLY A 10 -14.62 24.68 7.90
CA GLY A 10 -13.50 23.97 7.31
C GLY A 10 -12.67 23.35 8.42
N HIS A 11 -12.59 22.03 8.45
CA HIS A 11 -11.56 21.31 9.17
C HIS A 11 -10.23 21.71 8.54
N ARG A 12 -9.56 22.72 9.12
CA ARG A 12 -8.23 23.14 8.70
C ARG A 12 -7.24 22.12 9.23
N ASP A 13 -7.00 21.11 8.41
CA ASP A 13 -5.74 20.38 8.46
C ASP A 13 -4.62 21.44 8.38
N PRO A 14 -3.67 21.49 9.34
CA PRO A 14 -2.63 22.52 9.35
C PRO A 14 -1.65 22.39 8.17
N LEU A 15 -1.69 21.27 7.43
CA LEU A 15 -0.83 21.01 6.28
C LEU A 15 -1.59 21.22 4.96
N PRO A 16 -0.96 21.86 3.94
CA PRO A 16 -1.50 21.89 2.59
C PRO A 16 -1.77 20.48 2.06
N ARG A 17 -3.01 20.20 1.67
CA ARG A 17 -3.40 18.93 1.00
C ARG A 17 -3.08 18.97 -0.49
N ASP A 18 -1.86 19.40 -0.82
CA ASP A 18 -1.36 19.62 -2.17
C ASP A 18 -0.30 18.59 -2.59
N GLY A 19 -0.07 17.57 -1.76
CA GLY A 19 0.90 16.51 -2.01
C GLY A 19 2.37 16.94 -1.85
N SER A 20 2.62 18.10 -1.23
CA SER A 20 3.98 18.64 -1.03
C SER A 20 4.66 18.22 0.27
N ARG A 21 4.00 17.42 1.12
CA ARG A 21 4.58 16.99 2.39
C ARG A 21 5.91 16.25 2.16
N ASP A 22 6.89 16.66 2.95
CA ASP A 22 8.26 16.13 2.94
C ASP A 22 8.28 14.68 3.44
N CYS A 23 8.82 13.77 2.62
CA CYS A 23 8.95 12.34 2.87
C CYS A 23 10.36 11.94 3.35
N GLY A 24 11.19 12.91 3.74
CA GLY A 24 12.54 12.73 4.24
C GLY A 24 13.48 12.11 3.21
N VAL A 25 14.15 11.02 3.60
CA VAL A 25 15.13 10.33 2.74
C VAL A 25 14.51 9.80 1.44
N LEU A 26 13.19 9.53 1.42
CA LEU A 26 12.48 9.07 0.23
C LEU A 26 12.37 10.14 -0.86
N GLU A 27 12.57 11.42 -0.55
CA GLU A 27 12.58 12.49 -1.57
C GLU A 27 13.61 12.26 -2.67
N ARG A 28 14.64 11.45 -2.42
CA ARG A 28 15.66 11.07 -3.42
C ARG A 28 15.09 10.22 -4.56
N VAL A 29 14.02 9.49 -4.30
CA VAL A 29 13.40 8.52 -5.23
C VAL A 29 11.95 8.86 -5.55
N ILE A 30 11.32 9.80 -4.83
CA ILE A 30 9.93 10.20 -5.11
C ILE A 30 9.87 11.18 -6.29
N HIS A 31 9.02 10.88 -7.26
CA HIS A 31 8.73 11.73 -8.40
C HIS A 31 7.24 12.07 -8.45
N ARG A 32 6.92 13.32 -8.13
CA ARG A 32 5.54 13.83 -8.12
C ARG A 32 5.19 14.45 -9.48
N ARG A 33 4.11 13.98 -10.11
CA ARG A 33 3.66 14.43 -11.44
C ARG A 33 2.15 14.69 -11.47
N TRP A 34 1.80 15.95 -11.32
CA TRP A 34 0.45 16.46 -11.54
C TRP A 34 0.50 17.94 -11.91
N THR A 35 -0.50 18.41 -12.66
CA THR A 35 -0.71 19.83 -12.92
C THR A 35 -1.86 20.32 -12.05
N GLY A 36 -1.64 21.40 -11.30
CA GLY A 36 -2.66 21.93 -10.38
C GLY A 36 -2.86 21.06 -9.13
N THR A 37 -4.12 20.90 -8.69
CA THR A 37 -4.45 20.18 -7.45
C THR A 37 -4.41 18.66 -7.69
N PRO A 38 -3.57 17.90 -6.95
CA PRO A 38 -3.51 16.45 -7.09
C PRO A 38 -4.79 15.76 -6.64
N ARG A 39 -4.99 14.53 -7.14
CA ARG A 39 -6.05 13.64 -6.65
C ARG A 39 -5.84 13.34 -5.17
N ARG A 40 -6.94 13.18 -4.43
CA ARG A 40 -6.92 12.94 -2.97
C ARG A 40 -6.11 11.68 -2.62
N GLU A 41 -6.19 10.67 -3.47
CA GLU A 41 -5.50 9.39 -3.33
C GLU A 41 -3.97 9.57 -3.44
N LEU A 42 -3.51 10.47 -4.32
CA LEU A 42 -2.09 10.80 -4.44
C LEU A 42 -1.59 11.60 -3.23
N VAL A 43 -2.41 12.52 -2.71
CA VAL A 43 -2.09 13.24 -1.46
C VAL A 43 -1.97 12.26 -0.30
N ALA A 44 -2.93 11.32 -0.17
CA ALA A 44 -2.89 10.29 0.86
C ALA A 44 -1.65 9.39 0.73
N ALA A 45 -1.25 9.04 -0.50
CA ALA A 45 -0.02 8.27 -0.73
C ALA A 45 1.23 9.03 -0.25
N VAL A 46 1.32 10.33 -0.51
CA VAL A 46 2.42 11.17 0.01
C VAL A 46 2.38 11.23 1.54
N ASP A 47 1.21 11.42 2.14
CA ASP A 47 1.06 11.48 3.60
C ASP A 47 1.50 10.18 4.29
N GLU A 48 1.20 9.05 3.67
CA GLU A 48 1.58 7.72 4.11
C GLU A 48 3.08 7.50 4.00
N LEU A 49 3.70 7.84 2.86
CA LEU A 49 5.16 7.80 2.68
C LEU A 49 5.89 8.69 3.69
N ALA A 50 5.37 9.89 3.95
CA ALA A 50 5.94 10.82 4.92
C ALA A 50 5.82 10.35 6.37
N SER A 51 4.95 9.38 6.66
CA SER A 51 4.82 8.78 8.00
C SER A 51 5.67 7.52 8.20
N MET A 52 6.43 7.11 7.18
CA MET A 52 7.13 5.85 7.21
C MET A 52 8.26 5.82 8.26
N PRO A 53 8.47 4.69 8.96
CA PRO A 53 9.63 4.51 9.82
C PRO A 53 10.94 4.77 9.06
N VAL A 54 11.84 5.54 9.69
CA VAL A 54 13.07 6.04 9.05
C VAL A 54 13.93 4.92 8.48
N HIS A 55 14.03 3.77 9.14
CA HIS A 55 14.84 2.64 8.64
C HIS A 55 14.24 2.02 7.37
N LEU A 56 12.91 1.90 7.28
CA LEU A 56 12.25 1.41 6.06
C LEU A 56 12.36 2.45 4.93
N ALA A 57 12.13 3.72 5.25
CA ALA A 57 12.28 4.82 4.30
C ALA A 57 13.71 4.87 3.73
N THR A 58 14.72 4.70 4.57
CA THR A 58 16.14 4.70 4.17
C THR A 58 16.43 3.51 3.26
N ARG A 59 16.02 2.31 3.68
CA ARG A 59 16.18 1.10 2.88
C ARG A 59 15.55 1.24 1.50
N LEU A 60 14.30 1.69 1.43
CA LEU A 60 13.61 1.89 0.16
C LEU A 60 14.29 2.95 -0.72
N ALA A 61 14.85 4.02 -0.13
CA ALA A 61 15.59 5.02 -0.88
C ALA A 61 16.93 4.50 -1.45
N GLU A 62 17.50 3.44 -0.87
CA GLU A 62 18.69 2.76 -1.37
C GLU A 62 18.35 1.66 -2.39
N ASP A 63 17.20 1.00 -2.21
CA ASP A 63 16.77 -0.16 -2.99
C ASP A 63 15.82 0.17 -4.16
N LEU A 64 15.33 1.40 -4.27
CA LEU A 64 14.46 1.81 -5.39
C LEU A 64 15.16 2.78 -6.33
N ASP A 65 14.85 2.62 -7.62
CA ASP A 65 15.22 3.56 -8.66
C ASP A 65 14.19 4.71 -8.73
N GLY A 66 12.95 4.48 -8.30
CA GLY A 66 11.92 5.53 -8.24
C GLY A 66 10.56 5.10 -7.69
N ILE A 67 9.88 6.07 -7.06
CA ILE A 67 8.47 6.02 -6.64
C ILE A 67 7.74 7.15 -7.37
N TRP A 68 7.02 6.81 -8.42
CA TRP A 68 6.34 7.78 -9.28
C TRP A 68 4.88 7.94 -8.87
N LEU A 69 4.47 9.17 -8.59
CA LEU A 69 3.13 9.52 -8.14
C LEU A 69 2.47 10.44 -9.17
N GLY A 70 1.42 10.01 -9.86
CA GLY A 70 0.76 10.83 -10.89
C GLY A 70 -0.26 10.08 -11.73
N ALA A 71 -1.31 10.77 -12.15
CA ALA A 71 -2.47 10.15 -12.82
C ALA A 71 -2.17 9.54 -14.20
N ASP A 72 -1.22 10.10 -14.93
CA ASP A 72 -0.96 9.78 -16.34
C ASP A 72 0.30 8.91 -16.52
N LEU A 73 0.58 8.02 -15.57
CA LEU A 73 1.86 7.29 -15.48
C LEU A 73 1.77 5.79 -15.74
N LEU A 74 0.58 5.20 -15.88
CA LEU A 74 0.49 3.77 -16.17
C LEU A 74 0.74 3.53 -17.67
N PRO A 75 1.66 2.63 -18.04
CA PRO A 75 1.60 1.99 -19.35
C PRO A 75 0.26 1.25 -19.52
N GLU A 76 -0.12 0.94 -20.76
CA GLU A 76 -1.26 0.07 -21.03
C GLU A 76 -1.09 -1.26 -20.27
N PRO A 77 -2.15 -1.78 -19.62
CA PRO A 77 -2.05 -3.06 -18.94
C PRO A 77 -1.67 -4.14 -19.95
N PRO A 78 -0.87 -5.15 -19.53
CA PRO A 78 -0.60 -6.30 -20.38
C PRO A 78 -1.93 -6.99 -20.76
N GLU A 79 -1.93 -7.69 -21.90
CA GLU A 79 -3.06 -8.53 -22.28
C GLU A 79 -3.41 -9.48 -21.13
N PRO A 80 -4.70 -9.62 -20.79
CA PRO A 80 -5.11 -10.46 -19.68
C PRO A 80 -4.71 -11.92 -19.96
N ASP A 81 -4.02 -12.53 -19.00
CA ASP A 81 -3.81 -13.97 -18.95
C ASP A 81 -4.24 -14.53 -17.57
N ASP A 82 -4.25 -15.85 -17.42
CA ASP A 82 -4.73 -16.52 -16.20
C ASP A 82 -3.70 -16.54 -15.06
N SER A 83 -2.54 -15.91 -15.21
CA SER A 83 -1.53 -15.84 -14.15
C SER A 83 -2.01 -14.99 -12.97
N CYS A 84 -1.44 -15.22 -11.78
CA CYS A 84 -1.67 -14.32 -10.65
C CYS A 84 -1.29 -12.87 -11.04
N ASP A 85 -0.13 -12.70 -11.67
CA ASP A 85 0.43 -11.39 -11.99
C ASP A 85 -0.48 -10.59 -12.93
N ALA A 86 -1.06 -11.24 -13.96
CA ALA A 86 -1.99 -10.56 -14.87
C ALA A 86 -3.33 -10.20 -14.19
N ARG A 87 -3.87 -11.09 -13.34
CA ARG A 87 -5.08 -10.80 -12.54
C ARG A 87 -4.89 -9.61 -11.60
N VAL A 88 -3.69 -9.45 -11.04
CA VAL A 88 -3.33 -8.34 -10.15
C VAL A 88 -3.11 -7.06 -10.95
N ALA A 89 -2.38 -7.14 -12.07
CA ALA A 89 -2.07 -5.98 -12.91
C ALA A 89 -3.33 -5.32 -13.50
N ALA A 90 -4.35 -6.11 -13.87
CA ALA A 90 -5.57 -5.62 -14.48
C ALA A 90 -6.45 -4.74 -13.56
N GLU A 91 -6.29 -4.84 -12.24
CA GLU A 91 -7.09 -4.09 -11.26
C GLU A 91 -6.32 -2.92 -10.61
N SER A 92 -5.10 -2.66 -11.04
CA SER A 92 -4.19 -1.87 -10.23
C SER A 92 -4.09 -0.40 -10.65
N ALA A 93 -4.38 0.48 -9.70
CA ALA A 93 -4.01 1.90 -9.78
C ALA A 93 -2.51 2.14 -9.45
N GLY A 94 -1.70 1.07 -9.41
CA GLY A 94 -0.26 1.14 -9.22
C GLY A 94 0.49 -0.02 -9.88
N ILE A 95 1.78 0.18 -10.18
CA ILE A 95 2.62 -0.86 -10.80
C ILE A 95 3.90 -0.97 -9.99
N HIS A 96 4.34 -2.21 -9.80
CA HIS A 96 5.68 -2.53 -9.33
C HIS A 96 6.40 -3.23 -10.46
N MET A 97 7.50 -2.64 -10.92
CA MET A 97 8.30 -3.19 -12.01
C MET A 97 9.79 -3.03 -11.68
N GLY A 98 10.43 -4.15 -11.35
CA GLY A 98 11.83 -4.15 -10.93
C GLY A 98 12.02 -3.31 -9.66
N ARG A 99 12.83 -2.24 -9.75
CA ARG A 99 13.10 -1.32 -8.64
C ARG A 99 12.26 -0.04 -8.71
N THR A 100 11.15 -0.06 -9.43
CA THR A 100 10.27 1.11 -9.63
C THR A 100 8.85 0.82 -9.16
N ILE A 101 8.28 1.80 -8.45
CA ILE A 101 6.86 1.83 -8.07
C ILE A 101 6.17 2.99 -8.81
N ILE A 102 4.97 2.77 -9.31
CA ILE A 102 4.10 3.79 -9.90
C ILE A 102 2.76 3.76 -9.16
N VAL A 103 2.22 4.92 -8.79
CA VAL A 103 0.90 5.09 -8.14
C VAL A 103 0.16 6.23 -8.83
N THR A 104 -1.06 5.98 -9.31
CA THR A 104 -1.79 6.94 -10.16
C THR A 104 -3.04 7.54 -9.54
N GLY A 105 -3.44 7.08 -8.35
CA GLY A 105 -4.58 7.63 -7.64
C GLY A 105 -5.91 7.33 -8.34
N GLY A 106 -6.13 6.05 -8.64
CA GLY A 106 -7.37 5.51 -9.19
C GLY A 106 -8.09 4.59 -8.19
N ALA A 107 -9.20 4.00 -8.62
CA ALA A 107 -9.90 3.01 -7.82
C ALA A 107 -9.00 1.79 -7.61
N HIS A 108 -8.93 1.31 -6.37
CA HIS A 108 -8.21 0.10 -6.00
C HIS A 108 -8.92 -0.58 -4.83
N SER A 109 -8.66 -1.85 -4.66
CA SER A 109 -9.21 -2.65 -3.57
C SER A 109 -8.22 -2.85 -2.41
N SER A 110 -7.01 -2.29 -2.45
CA SER A 110 -6.08 -2.35 -1.31
C SER A 110 -6.50 -1.47 -0.11
N GLY A 111 -6.04 -1.82 1.09
CA GLY A 111 -6.09 -1.01 2.32
C GLY A 111 -5.33 0.31 2.23
N SER A 112 -4.18 0.28 1.55
CA SER A 112 -3.35 1.43 1.19
C SER A 112 -2.56 1.02 -0.04
N LEU A 113 -2.82 1.68 -1.16
CA LEU A 113 -2.19 1.33 -2.43
C LEU A 113 -0.68 1.50 -2.37
N VAL A 114 -0.18 2.62 -1.84
CA VAL A 114 1.26 2.87 -1.79
C VAL A 114 1.98 1.86 -0.89
N HIS A 115 1.40 1.53 0.28
CA HIS A 115 1.99 0.51 1.15
C HIS A 115 1.88 -0.89 0.56
N HIS A 116 0.84 -1.19 -0.22
CA HIS A 116 0.72 -2.47 -0.92
C HIS A 116 1.83 -2.62 -1.96
N MET A 117 2.11 -1.56 -2.75
CA MET A 117 3.23 -1.59 -3.69
C MET A 117 4.58 -1.75 -2.98
N ILE A 118 4.79 -1.03 -1.87
CA ILE A 118 5.98 -1.21 -1.02
C ILE A 118 6.03 -2.64 -0.46
N GLY A 119 4.87 -3.21 -0.15
CA GLY A 119 4.72 -4.58 0.27
C GLY A 119 5.32 -5.55 -0.74
N HIS A 120 5.02 -5.39 -2.02
CA HIS A 120 5.66 -6.19 -3.07
C HIS A 120 7.17 -6.02 -3.11
N VAL A 121 7.65 -4.78 -3.01
CA VAL A 121 9.09 -4.49 -3.02
C VAL A 121 9.79 -5.20 -1.87
N LEU A 122 9.29 -5.04 -0.64
CA LEU A 122 9.88 -5.66 0.54
C LEU A 122 9.78 -7.18 0.47
N CYS A 123 8.66 -7.71 -0.03
CA CYS A 123 8.48 -9.15 -0.21
C CYS A 123 9.53 -9.73 -1.16
N GLN A 124 9.77 -9.06 -2.30
CA GLN A 124 10.74 -9.49 -3.29
C GLN A 124 12.18 -9.34 -2.82
N LEU A 125 12.54 -8.20 -2.20
CA LEU A 125 13.91 -7.95 -1.73
C LEU A 125 14.35 -8.95 -0.65
N ASP A 126 13.41 -9.37 0.21
CA ASP A 126 13.68 -10.27 1.32
C ASP A 126 13.23 -11.73 1.07
N GLU A 127 12.70 -12.01 -0.13
CA GLU A 127 12.13 -13.32 -0.53
C GLU A 127 11.16 -13.89 0.54
N THR A 128 10.31 -13.02 1.08
CA THR A 128 9.63 -13.30 2.36
C THR A 128 8.51 -14.30 2.26
N ASP A 129 7.82 -14.34 1.12
CA ASP A 129 6.68 -15.19 0.85
C ASP A 129 7.07 -16.67 0.78
N GLU A 130 8.36 -16.94 0.54
CA GLU A 130 8.94 -18.27 0.55
C GLU A 130 9.48 -18.72 1.92
N THR A 131 9.57 -17.82 2.89
CA THR A 131 10.15 -18.17 4.19
C THR A 131 9.34 -19.25 4.92
N PRO A 132 9.98 -20.17 5.68
CA PRO A 132 9.25 -21.16 6.47
C PRO A 132 8.25 -20.57 7.48
N GLU A 133 8.58 -19.40 8.05
CA GLU A 133 7.68 -18.68 8.97
C GLU A 133 6.43 -18.20 8.24
N TRP A 134 6.57 -17.54 7.08
CA TRP A 134 5.42 -17.08 6.31
C TRP A 134 4.59 -18.24 5.77
N ARG A 135 5.22 -19.30 5.24
CA ARG A 135 4.52 -20.52 4.82
C ARG A 135 3.71 -21.13 5.96
N ARG A 136 4.21 -21.07 7.21
CA ARG A 136 3.45 -21.51 8.38
C ARG A 136 2.23 -20.64 8.64
N ILE A 137 2.37 -19.31 8.58
CA ILE A 137 1.24 -18.37 8.71
C ILE A 137 0.20 -18.62 7.63
N MET A 138 0.64 -18.81 6.38
CA MET A 138 -0.22 -19.07 5.24
C MET A 138 -1.03 -20.34 5.38
N ARG A 139 -0.51 -21.41 5.99
CA ARG A 139 -1.29 -22.63 6.23
C ARG A 139 -2.56 -22.38 7.07
N PHE A 140 -2.50 -21.43 8.00
CA PHE A 140 -3.66 -21.06 8.83
C PHE A 140 -4.54 -20.02 8.13
N CYS A 141 -3.94 -19.03 7.44
CA CYS A 141 -4.68 -17.95 6.80
C CYS A 141 -5.43 -18.42 5.54
N ARG A 142 -4.84 -19.30 4.73
CA ARG A 142 -5.37 -19.71 3.42
C ARG A 142 -6.84 -20.16 3.43
N PRO A 143 -7.30 -21.03 4.35
CA PRO A 143 -8.72 -21.42 4.41
C PRO A 143 -9.66 -20.30 4.86
N LEU A 144 -9.13 -19.24 5.49
CA LEU A 144 -9.90 -18.10 6.03
C LEU A 144 -9.95 -16.91 5.07
N LEU A 145 -9.05 -16.84 4.09
CA LEU A 145 -8.99 -15.75 3.13
C LEU A 145 -10.27 -15.69 2.30
N VAL A 146 -11.00 -14.58 2.44
CA VAL A 146 -12.32 -14.37 1.80
C VAL A 146 -12.22 -13.94 0.33
N LEU A 147 -11.03 -13.55 -0.14
CA LEU A 147 -10.77 -13.18 -1.53
C LEU A 147 -9.80 -14.18 -2.16
N ASP A 148 -10.20 -14.78 -3.28
CA ASP A 148 -9.42 -15.84 -3.95
C ASP A 148 -8.03 -15.38 -4.37
N ARG A 149 -7.87 -14.12 -4.81
CA ARG A 149 -6.56 -13.56 -5.19
C ARG A 149 -5.50 -13.67 -4.08
N TYR A 150 -5.89 -13.50 -2.83
CA TYR A 150 -4.98 -13.62 -1.68
C TYR A 150 -4.76 -15.09 -1.30
N ARG A 151 -5.73 -15.96 -1.57
CA ARG A 151 -5.61 -17.40 -1.34
C ARG A 151 -4.64 -18.05 -2.33
N ASP A 152 -4.71 -17.62 -3.58
CA ASP A 152 -3.99 -18.22 -4.69
C ASP A 152 -2.59 -17.62 -4.87
N CYS A 153 -2.37 -16.41 -4.35
CA CYS A 153 -1.12 -15.69 -4.51
C CYS A 153 -0.55 -15.22 -3.15
N PRO A 154 0.38 -15.99 -2.56
CA PRO A 154 0.95 -15.66 -1.25
C PRO A 154 1.67 -14.32 -1.19
N ALA A 155 2.31 -13.89 -2.29
CA ALA A 155 2.97 -12.59 -2.41
C ALA A 155 1.96 -11.43 -2.34
N GLU A 156 0.81 -11.57 -3.01
CA GLU A 156 -0.30 -10.59 -2.93
C GLU A 156 -0.85 -10.46 -1.51
N TRP A 157 -1.02 -11.60 -0.82
CA TRP A 157 -1.45 -11.56 0.56
C TRP A 157 -0.39 -10.94 1.47
N TRP A 158 0.89 -11.21 1.22
CA TRP A 158 1.98 -10.59 1.97
C TRP A 158 1.93 -9.08 1.83
N ALA A 159 1.85 -8.58 0.59
CA ALA A 159 1.79 -7.16 0.28
C ALA A 159 0.56 -6.48 0.88
N GLU A 160 -0.63 -7.06 0.74
CA GLU A 160 -1.84 -6.49 1.30
C GLU A 160 -1.84 -6.51 2.83
N SER A 161 -1.45 -7.62 3.44
CA SER A 161 -1.42 -7.71 4.91
C SER A 161 -0.39 -6.75 5.51
N TYR A 162 0.75 -6.55 4.84
CA TYR A 162 1.70 -5.49 5.18
C TYR A 162 1.02 -4.12 5.10
N ALA A 163 0.35 -3.81 3.98
CA ALA A 163 -0.31 -2.52 3.77
C ALA A 163 -1.37 -2.20 4.82
N LEU A 164 -2.19 -3.20 5.18
CA LEU A 164 -3.21 -3.06 6.21
C LEU A 164 -2.59 -2.81 7.59
N CYS A 165 -1.48 -3.46 7.90
CA CYS A 165 -0.80 -3.21 9.16
C CYS A 165 -0.07 -1.85 9.14
N ALA A 166 0.54 -1.43 8.03
CA ALA A 166 1.21 -0.14 7.92
C ALA A 166 0.23 1.02 8.06
N ALA A 167 -0.93 0.91 7.41
CA ALA A 167 -2.01 1.90 7.47
C ALA A 167 -2.91 1.78 8.71
N ASN A 168 -2.54 0.93 9.69
CA ASN A 168 -3.29 0.67 10.91
C ASN A 168 -4.78 0.28 10.69
N ARG A 169 -5.06 -0.55 9.69
CA ARG A 169 -6.40 -1.06 9.30
C ARG A 169 -6.61 -2.50 9.76
N LEU A 170 -6.36 -2.76 11.04
CA LEU A 170 -6.45 -4.12 11.61
C LEU A 170 -7.89 -4.69 11.58
N ASP A 171 -8.91 -3.83 11.64
CA ASP A 171 -10.31 -4.24 11.46
C ASP A 171 -10.55 -4.88 10.09
N ARG A 172 -9.94 -4.31 9.05
CA ARG A 172 -10.03 -4.81 7.68
C ARG A 172 -9.20 -6.07 7.49
N LEU A 173 -8.03 -6.15 8.12
CA LEU A 173 -7.23 -7.38 8.14
C LEU A 173 -8.04 -8.56 8.70
N THR A 174 -8.73 -8.35 9.83
CA THR A 174 -9.61 -9.36 10.44
C THR A 174 -10.75 -9.77 9.51
N ARG A 175 -11.43 -8.81 8.86
CA ARG A 175 -12.49 -9.11 7.88
C ARG A 175 -11.99 -9.95 6.70
N LEU A 176 -10.76 -9.72 6.23
CA LEU A 176 -10.20 -10.51 5.13
C LEU A 176 -9.86 -11.96 5.53
N LEU A 177 -9.78 -12.24 6.83
CA LEU A 177 -9.55 -13.56 7.43
C LEU A 177 -10.83 -14.14 8.05
N ALA A 178 -11.99 -13.86 7.45
CA ALA A 178 -13.29 -14.37 7.90
C ALA A 178 -13.58 -14.06 9.39
N ASP A 179 -13.17 -12.86 9.83
CA ASP A 179 -13.28 -12.38 11.21
C ASP A 179 -12.49 -13.20 12.26
N ASP A 180 -11.54 -14.02 11.83
CA ASP A 180 -10.65 -14.77 12.72
C ASP A 180 -9.58 -13.86 13.34
N VAL A 181 -9.86 -13.39 14.55
CA VAL A 181 -8.99 -12.45 15.28
C VAL A 181 -7.62 -13.04 15.59
N GLN A 182 -7.51 -14.37 15.80
CA GLN A 182 -6.25 -15.01 16.16
C GLN A 182 -5.27 -15.02 14.98
N SER A 183 -5.77 -15.36 13.79
CA SER A 183 -5.01 -15.34 12.54
C SER A 183 -4.62 -13.91 12.17
N ALA A 184 -5.55 -12.95 12.33
CA ALA A 184 -5.26 -11.53 12.11
C ALA A 184 -4.16 -11.01 13.05
N ALA A 185 -4.23 -11.36 14.34
CA ALA A 185 -3.20 -11.00 15.31
C ALA A 185 -1.84 -11.64 14.99
N ALA A 186 -1.82 -12.90 14.54
CA ALA A 186 -0.59 -13.58 14.14
C ALA A 186 0.08 -12.90 12.93
N VAL A 187 -0.70 -12.51 11.92
CA VAL A 187 -0.22 -11.78 10.74
C VAL A 187 0.28 -10.39 11.13
N ALA A 188 -0.47 -9.65 11.95
CA ALA A 188 -0.05 -8.33 12.41
C ALA A 188 1.25 -8.39 13.23
N ALA A 189 1.37 -9.38 14.12
CA ALA A 189 2.57 -9.59 14.92
C ALA A 189 3.79 -9.96 14.06
N TYR A 190 3.60 -10.74 12.99
CA TYR A 190 4.65 -11.05 12.03
C TYR A 190 5.22 -9.79 11.38
N HIS A 191 4.36 -8.95 10.81
CA HIS A 191 4.79 -7.70 10.18
C HIS A 191 5.39 -6.72 11.19
N GLN A 192 4.78 -6.58 12.37
CA GLN A 192 5.30 -5.68 13.41
C GLN A 192 6.73 -6.06 13.82
N ARG A 193 7.01 -7.36 14.06
CA ARG A 193 8.35 -7.83 14.42
C ARG A 193 9.35 -7.59 13.30
N ARG A 194 8.97 -7.94 12.07
CA ARG A 194 9.87 -7.87 10.90
C ARG A 194 10.22 -6.43 10.54
N GLN A 195 9.23 -5.54 10.60
CA GLN A 195 9.35 -4.16 10.12
C GLN A 195 9.71 -3.18 11.24
N GLY A 196 9.87 -3.67 12.47
CA GLY A 196 10.31 -2.85 13.61
C GLY A 196 9.35 -1.71 13.94
N TRP A 197 8.04 -1.89 13.68
CA TRP A 197 7.05 -0.89 14.04
C TRP A 197 6.87 -0.85 15.56
N VAL A 198 7.32 0.23 16.18
CA VAL A 198 6.92 0.59 17.54
C VAL A 198 5.54 1.24 17.42
N ARG A 199 4.51 0.59 17.96
CA ARG A 199 3.17 1.15 18.09
C ARG A 199 2.92 1.55 19.53
#